data_AF-A0A1X6X252-F1
#
_entry.id   AF-A0A1X6X252-F1
#
_cell.length_a   1.000
_cell.length_b   1.000
_cell.length_c   1.000
_cell.angle_alpha   90.00
_cell.angle_beta   90.00
_cell.angle_gamma   90.00
#
_symmetry.space_group_name_H-M   'P 1'
#
loop_
_entity.id
_entity.type
_entity.pdbx_description
1 polymer ?
#
loop_
_entity_poly.entity_id
_entity_poly.type
_entity_poly.pdbx_seq_one_letter_code
_entity_poly.pdbx_strand_id
1 'polypeptide(L)'
;MTGPAIWLIDPVYAAEGRTSPNTRLLAIATRELNQLLGGDLAFSHRFSRWPLHRSSDPTAYRWHCQHNQIVRLSDLVTKVRRMNNNDAPDAPARRQFASGRDRIQAAQDAAAQARAWRELRAELPSAEELAPAAHGIIEGVRVIWASPGRAARDETAFRHALTTAHRMRAAGEALKDAKIIDAYERGYNVAQAVGADSREPDMPPMRDRLTMARRVRGYVIAGNTNPSSAAASTTRMDSAGRKALATLGSRGGKTAAKRWEDPNSDYARQQRAKLTAANQRRAAQGGTSRGRVLAFVSQQYAETGAVPSRAQIMQETGLSKRMVAYHLAALRNADLLPL
;
A
#
# COMPACT_ATOMS: atom_id res chain seq x y z
N MET A 1 2.93 36.11 -4.50
CA MET A 1 4.22 35.54 -4.05
C MET A 1 4.57 34.36 -4.94
N THR A 2 5.36 34.59 -5.99
CA THR A 2 5.88 33.55 -6.87
C THR A 2 7.21 33.05 -6.31
N GLY A 3 7.12 32.15 -5.32
CA GLY A 3 8.28 31.46 -4.76
C GLY A 3 8.46 30.08 -5.40
N PRO A 4 9.66 29.69 -5.85
CA PRO A 4 9.93 28.34 -6.34
C PRO A 4 9.82 27.30 -5.21
N ALA A 5 9.11 26.20 -5.45
CA ALA A 5 8.97 25.09 -4.49
C ALA A 5 10.06 24.03 -4.69
N ILE A 6 10.67 23.55 -3.60
CA ILE A 6 11.73 22.51 -3.64
C ILE A 6 11.32 21.30 -2.82
N TRP A 7 11.54 20.12 -3.39
CA TRP A 7 11.21 18.83 -2.82
C TRP A 7 12.44 18.21 -2.15
N LEU A 8 12.42 18.05 -0.83
CA LEU A 8 13.40 17.21 -0.12
C LEU A 8 12.85 15.77 -0.07
N ILE A 9 13.15 14.97 -1.10
CA ILE A 9 12.86 13.53 -1.09
C ILE A 9 14.18 12.82 -1.16
N ASP A 10 14.53 12.15 -0.06
CA ASP A 10 15.69 11.28 -0.01
C ASP A 10 15.52 10.14 -1.05
N PRO A 11 16.37 10.06 -2.08
CA PRO A 11 16.25 9.06 -3.14
C PRO A 11 16.59 7.64 -2.67
N VAL A 12 17.05 7.45 -1.42
CA VAL A 12 17.51 6.17 -0.84
C VAL A 12 16.49 5.03 -0.91
N TYR A 13 15.20 5.30 -1.17
CA TYR A 13 14.14 4.29 -1.22
C TYR A 13 13.50 4.05 -2.60
N ALA A 14 14.05 4.59 -3.68
CA ALA A 14 13.58 4.37 -5.05
C ALA A 14 14.51 3.39 -5.80
N ALA A 15 14.50 2.11 -5.42
CA ALA A 15 15.13 1.07 -6.24
C ALA A 15 14.40 0.96 -7.59
N GLU A 16 15.12 0.59 -8.65
CA GLU A 16 14.56 0.41 -10.00
C GLU A 16 13.35 -0.55 -9.95
N GLY A 17 12.22 -0.11 -10.50
CA GLY A 17 10.95 -0.87 -10.48
C GLY A 17 10.15 -0.80 -9.16
N ARG A 18 10.57 -0.07 -8.12
CA ARG A 18 9.80 0.09 -6.87
C ARG A 18 9.48 1.56 -6.55
N THR A 19 8.21 1.85 -6.28
CA THR A 19 7.73 3.18 -5.89
C THR A 19 7.55 3.28 -4.37
N SER A 20 8.37 4.09 -3.70
CA SER A 20 8.24 4.38 -2.27
C SER A 20 6.97 5.17 -1.96
N PRO A 21 6.42 5.10 -0.73
CA PRO A 21 5.29 5.93 -0.31
C PRO A 21 5.52 7.43 -0.54
N ASN A 22 6.75 7.91 -0.31
CA ASN A 22 7.11 9.32 -0.49
C ASN A 22 7.08 9.72 -1.98
N THR A 23 7.58 8.86 -2.87
CA THR A 23 7.47 9.11 -4.33
C THR A 23 6.03 9.10 -4.83
N ARG A 24 5.15 8.28 -4.25
CA ARG A 24 3.71 8.31 -4.56
C ARG A 24 3.04 9.59 -4.07
N LEU A 25 3.39 10.03 -2.86
CA LEU A 25 2.88 11.28 -2.28
C LEU A 25 3.29 12.48 -3.15
N LEU A 26 4.55 12.53 -3.61
CA LEU A 26 5.03 13.53 -4.55
C LEU A 26 4.26 13.52 -5.88
N ALA A 27 4.00 12.33 -6.44
CA ALA A 27 3.23 12.19 -7.67
C ALA A 27 1.84 12.82 -7.54
N ILE A 28 1.18 12.54 -6.42
CA ILE A 28 -0.14 13.08 -6.11
C ILE A 28 -0.06 14.60 -5.96
N ALA A 29 0.86 15.13 -5.14
CA ALA A 29 0.99 16.57 -4.96
C ALA A 29 1.27 17.32 -6.27
N THR A 30 2.15 16.79 -7.11
CA THR A 30 2.48 17.39 -8.41
C THR A 30 1.25 17.44 -9.32
N ARG A 31 0.45 16.37 -9.35
CA ARG A 31 -0.78 16.31 -10.14
C ARG A 31 -1.83 17.31 -9.67
N GLU A 32 -2.06 17.39 -8.36
CA GLU A 32 -3.05 18.30 -7.77
C GLU A 32 -2.65 19.78 -7.98
N LEU A 33 -1.34 20.09 -7.85
CA LEU A 33 -0.81 21.43 -8.11
C LEU A 33 -0.89 21.82 -9.58
N ASN A 34 -0.59 20.90 -10.50
CA ASN A 34 -0.77 21.15 -11.93
C ASN A 34 -2.24 21.43 -12.27
N GLN A 35 -3.16 20.67 -11.67
CA GLN A 35 -4.59 20.88 -11.87
C GLN A 35 -5.06 22.23 -11.33
N LEU A 36 -4.58 22.66 -10.16
CA LEU A 36 -4.88 23.98 -9.59
C LEU A 36 -4.36 25.13 -10.46
N LEU A 37 -3.18 24.96 -11.06
CA LEU A 37 -2.48 26.03 -11.78
C LEU A 37 -2.67 25.98 -13.31
N GLY A 38 -3.55 25.10 -13.79
CA GLY A 38 -3.81 24.92 -15.23
C GLY A 38 -2.64 24.33 -16.03
N GLY A 39 -1.71 23.64 -15.36
CA GLY A 39 -0.57 22.99 -16.01
C GLY A 39 -0.99 21.70 -16.72
N ASP A 40 -0.69 21.61 -18.01
CA ASP A 40 -0.96 20.41 -18.82
C ASP A 40 -0.04 19.25 -18.38
N LEU A 41 -0.63 18.07 -18.17
CA LEU A 41 0.10 16.84 -17.84
C LEU A 41 0.85 16.24 -19.03
N ALA A 42 0.43 16.58 -20.26
CA ALA A 42 0.99 16.11 -21.52
C ALA A 42 2.15 16.98 -22.05
N PHE A 43 2.26 18.24 -21.62
CA PHE A 43 3.29 19.19 -22.05
C PHE A 43 4.22 19.66 -20.92
N SER A 44 5.32 20.31 -21.28
CA SER A 44 6.44 20.74 -20.42
C SER A 44 6.10 21.75 -19.30
N HIS A 45 4.83 22.13 -19.12
CA HIS A 45 4.38 23.14 -18.16
C HIS A 45 3.88 22.50 -16.85
N ARG A 46 4.75 21.73 -16.19
CA ARG A 46 4.51 21.26 -14.82
C ARG A 46 4.91 22.35 -13.82
N PHE A 47 4.16 22.49 -12.74
CA PHE A 47 4.44 23.36 -11.60
C PHE A 47 5.88 23.21 -11.07
N SER A 48 6.44 22.00 -11.18
CA SER A 48 7.87 21.75 -10.97
C SER A 48 8.34 20.53 -11.77
N ARG A 49 9.63 20.48 -12.11
CA ARG A 49 10.25 19.30 -12.74
C ARG A 49 10.30 18.13 -11.76
N TRP A 50 10.15 16.92 -12.29
CA TRP A 50 10.27 15.70 -11.48
C TRP A 50 11.72 15.56 -10.97
N PRO A 51 11.96 15.57 -9.65
CA PRO A 51 13.32 15.65 -9.09
C PRO A 51 14.18 14.40 -9.37
N LEU A 52 13.60 13.32 -9.91
CA LEU A 52 14.29 12.07 -10.26
C LEU A 52 14.46 11.89 -11.79
N HIS A 53 14.18 12.90 -12.61
CA HIS A 53 14.32 12.82 -14.07
C HIS A 53 15.80 12.85 -14.49
N ARG A 54 16.24 11.91 -15.33
CA ARG A 54 17.66 11.67 -15.68
C ARG A 54 18.06 12.00 -17.13
N SER A 55 17.27 12.77 -17.88
CA SER A 55 17.63 13.15 -19.27
C SER A 55 18.86 14.07 -19.34
N SER A 56 19.65 13.94 -20.41
CA SER A 56 20.85 14.74 -20.74
C SER A 56 20.57 16.05 -21.48
N ASP A 57 19.31 16.40 -21.70
CA ASP A 57 18.90 17.62 -22.43
C ASP A 57 19.31 18.91 -21.67
N PRO A 58 20.10 19.83 -22.25
CA PRO A 58 20.54 21.06 -21.61
C PRO A 58 19.43 22.10 -21.40
N THR A 59 18.29 22.00 -22.12
CA THR A 59 17.08 22.78 -21.80
C THR A 59 16.34 22.22 -20.59
N ALA A 60 16.81 21.10 -20.03
CA ALA A 60 16.33 20.56 -18.80
C ALA A 60 16.89 21.32 -17.60
N TYR A 61 16.19 22.38 -17.18
CA TYR A 61 16.49 23.16 -15.98
C TYR A 61 16.91 22.26 -14.81
N ARG A 62 18.20 22.33 -14.45
CA ARG A 62 18.68 22.06 -13.09
C ARG A 62 18.43 23.33 -12.29
N TRP A 63 18.11 23.23 -11.00
CA TRP A 63 18.46 24.25 -9.98
C TRP A 63 18.34 23.64 -8.57
N HIS A 64 19.37 23.89 -7.78
CA HIS A 64 19.42 23.73 -6.33
C HIS A 64 19.50 25.13 -5.72
N CYS A 65 18.50 25.53 -4.92
CA CYS A 65 18.61 26.73 -4.07
C CYS A 65 17.85 26.47 -2.77
N GLN A 66 18.52 26.10 -1.67
CA GLN A 66 17.84 25.81 -0.40
C GLN A 66 16.87 26.93 0.00
N HIS A 67 15.58 26.60 0.12
CA HIS A 67 14.60 27.47 0.75
C HIS A 67 14.62 27.26 2.26
N ASN A 68 14.18 28.27 2.99
CA ASN A 68 14.12 28.33 4.45
C ASN A 68 12.78 27.85 5.03
N GLN A 69 11.83 27.40 4.19
CA GLN A 69 10.52 26.90 4.62
C GLN A 69 10.27 25.46 4.18
N ILE A 70 10.30 24.55 5.16
CA ILE A 70 9.98 23.14 4.96
C ILE A 70 8.48 22.93 5.19
N VAL A 71 7.73 22.62 4.13
CA VAL A 71 6.30 22.30 4.22
C VAL A 71 6.10 20.79 4.05
N ARG A 72 5.27 20.18 4.91
CA ARG A 72 4.89 18.77 4.76
C ARG A 72 4.03 18.60 3.53
N LEU A 73 4.39 17.62 2.71
CA LEU A 73 3.75 17.36 1.42
C LEU A 73 2.29 16.90 1.56
N SER A 74 1.95 16.25 2.69
CA SER A 74 0.56 15.94 3.06
C SER A 74 -0.29 17.19 3.23
N ASP A 75 0.25 18.19 3.92
CA ASP A 75 -0.48 19.39 4.33
C ASP A 75 -0.68 20.30 3.12
N LEU A 76 0.32 20.33 2.22
CA LEU A 76 0.21 20.97 0.91
C LEU A 76 -0.88 20.33 0.06
N VAL A 77 -0.94 18.99 -0.03
CA VAL A 77 -2.00 18.28 -0.77
C VAL A 77 -3.37 18.60 -0.22
N THR A 78 -3.55 18.57 1.11
CA THR A 78 -4.83 18.92 1.74
C THR A 78 -5.24 20.35 1.42
N LYS A 79 -4.29 21.30 1.47
CA LYS A 79 -4.58 22.70 1.18
C LYS A 79 -4.93 22.93 -0.30
N VAL A 80 -4.21 22.29 -1.22
CA VAL A 80 -4.48 22.35 -2.67
C VAL A 80 -5.83 21.72 -3.01
N ARG A 81 -6.20 20.62 -2.37
CA ARG A 81 -7.51 19.97 -2.57
C ARG A 81 -8.67 20.84 -2.11
N ARG A 82 -8.52 21.50 -0.95
CA ARG A 82 -9.48 22.50 -0.47
C ARG A 82 -9.63 23.65 -1.45
N MET A 83 -8.52 24.14 -2.02
CA MET A 83 -8.56 25.19 -3.04
C MET A 83 -9.22 24.74 -4.35
N ASN A 84 -9.14 23.45 -4.69
CA ASN A 84 -9.77 22.85 -5.88
C ASN A 84 -11.22 22.36 -5.64
N ASN A 85 -11.82 22.61 -4.47
CA ASN A 85 -13.12 22.03 -4.06
C ASN A 85 -13.20 20.51 -4.22
N ASN A 86 -12.06 19.82 -4.15
CA ASN A 86 -11.92 18.36 -4.26
C ASN A 86 -11.70 17.76 -2.88
N ASP A 87 -12.59 18.07 -1.94
CA ASP A 87 -12.56 17.47 -0.61
C ASP A 87 -12.92 15.98 -0.75
N ALA A 88 -11.89 15.14 -0.84
CA ALA A 88 -12.07 13.73 -0.58
C ALA A 88 -12.63 13.61 0.85
N PRO A 89 -13.69 12.80 1.08
CA PRO A 89 -14.22 12.61 2.42
C PRO A 89 -13.07 12.24 3.35
N ASP A 90 -13.04 12.87 4.54
CA ASP A 90 -12.01 12.66 5.54
C ASP A 90 -11.73 11.15 5.63
N ALA A 91 -10.48 10.77 5.38
CA ALA A 91 -10.08 9.37 5.50
C ALA A 91 -10.52 8.90 6.89
N PRO A 92 -11.30 7.82 7.00
CA PRO A 92 -11.88 7.43 8.27
C PRO A 92 -10.77 7.32 9.29
N ALA A 93 -10.94 8.03 10.42
CA ALA A 93 -9.93 8.09 11.48
C ALA A 93 -9.44 6.66 11.77
N ARG A 94 -8.12 6.49 11.73
CA ARG A 94 -7.50 5.17 11.92
C ARG A 94 -7.95 4.65 13.28
N ARG A 95 -8.85 3.66 13.30
CA ARG A 95 -9.41 3.11 14.54
C ARG A 95 -8.25 2.68 15.44
N GLN A 96 -8.08 3.42 16.52
CA GLN A 96 -7.13 3.08 17.57
C GLN A 96 -7.83 2.08 18.48
N PHE A 97 -7.14 0.99 18.77
CA PHE A 97 -7.64 -0.04 19.67
C PHE A 97 -6.76 -0.01 20.92
N ALA A 98 -7.40 -0.05 22.10
CA ALA A 98 -6.75 0.04 23.40
C ALA A 98 -5.74 -1.09 23.63
N SER A 99 -6.01 -2.30 23.14
CA SER A 99 -5.09 -3.43 23.25
C SER A 99 -5.01 -4.29 21.98
N GLY A 100 -4.02 -5.18 21.94
CA GLY A 100 -3.89 -6.18 20.87
C GLY A 100 -5.04 -7.21 20.86
N ARG A 101 -5.65 -7.50 22.02
CA ARG A 101 -6.82 -8.38 22.11
C ARG A 101 -8.04 -7.73 21.49
N ASP A 102 -8.29 -6.45 21.75
CA ASP A 102 -9.42 -5.70 21.18
C ASP A 102 -9.34 -5.63 19.66
N ARG A 103 -8.11 -5.57 19.11
CA ARG A 103 -7.89 -5.65 17.65
C ARG A 103 -8.32 -6.99 17.07
N ILE A 104 -8.04 -8.07 17.77
CA ILE A 104 -8.36 -9.43 17.33
C ILE A 104 -9.87 -9.63 17.41
N GLN A 105 -10.50 -9.22 18.51
CA GLN A 105 -11.94 -9.33 18.69
C GLN A 105 -12.69 -8.53 17.62
N ALA A 106 -12.33 -7.26 17.42
CA ALA A 106 -12.94 -6.44 16.38
C ALA A 106 -12.75 -7.00 14.96
N ALA A 107 -11.65 -7.70 14.70
CA ALA A 107 -11.42 -8.37 13.43
C ALA A 107 -12.31 -9.62 13.26
N GLN A 108 -12.52 -10.39 14.34
CA GLN A 108 -13.44 -11.52 14.35
C GLN A 108 -14.89 -11.07 14.17
N ASP A 109 -15.30 -10.02 14.89
CA ASP A 109 -16.64 -9.46 14.80
C ASP A 109 -16.92 -8.90 13.40
N ALA A 110 -15.97 -8.18 12.79
CA ALA A 110 -16.10 -7.70 11.42
C ALA A 110 -16.18 -8.85 10.40
N ALA A 111 -15.44 -9.94 10.62
CA ALA A 111 -15.51 -11.12 9.77
C ALA A 111 -16.86 -11.85 9.93
N ALA A 112 -17.39 -11.95 11.15
CA ALA A 112 -18.71 -12.51 11.43
C ALA A 112 -19.82 -11.67 10.80
N GLN A 113 -19.79 -10.35 11.00
CA GLN A 113 -20.70 -9.40 10.34
C GLN A 113 -20.64 -9.55 8.81
N ALA A 114 -19.46 -9.62 8.22
CA ALA A 114 -19.32 -9.79 6.77
C ALA A 114 -19.78 -11.16 6.24
N ARG A 115 -19.86 -12.19 7.10
CA ARG A 115 -20.48 -13.49 6.76
C ARG A 115 -21.99 -13.41 6.88
N ALA A 116 -22.51 -12.87 7.98
CA ALA A 116 -23.93 -12.61 8.17
C ALA A 116 -24.51 -11.74 7.05
N TRP A 117 -23.83 -10.65 6.67
CA TRP A 117 -24.24 -9.82 5.52
C TRP A 117 -24.21 -10.56 4.18
N ARG A 118 -23.35 -11.57 4.04
CA ARG A 118 -23.30 -12.41 2.83
C ARG A 118 -24.43 -13.43 2.80
N GLU A 119 -24.75 -14.03 3.94
CA GLU A 119 -25.88 -14.95 4.13
C GLU A 119 -27.19 -14.22 3.91
N LEU A 120 -27.39 -13.07 4.59
CA LEU A 120 -28.57 -12.22 4.41
C LEU A 120 -28.74 -11.74 2.96
N ARG A 121 -27.63 -11.48 2.27
CA ARG A 121 -27.62 -11.10 0.84
C ARG A 121 -27.89 -12.28 -0.10
N ALA A 122 -27.60 -13.50 0.32
CA ALA A 122 -27.96 -14.70 -0.42
C ALA A 122 -29.44 -15.08 -0.22
N GLU A 123 -30.01 -14.73 0.93
CA GLU A 123 -31.44 -14.89 1.24
C GLU A 123 -32.33 -13.79 0.63
N LEU A 124 -31.77 -12.60 0.40
CA LEU A 124 -32.46 -11.55 -0.33
C LEU A 124 -32.72 -12.00 -1.77
N PRO A 125 -33.96 -11.85 -2.28
CA PRO A 125 -34.27 -12.12 -3.68
C PRO A 125 -33.29 -11.38 -4.58
N SER A 126 -32.88 -12.02 -5.68
CA SER A 126 -31.91 -11.39 -6.59
C SER A 126 -32.49 -10.05 -7.08
N ALA A 127 -31.64 -9.10 -7.46
CA ALA A 127 -32.11 -7.81 -7.99
C ALA A 127 -33.03 -7.96 -9.23
N GLU A 128 -33.11 -9.16 -9.82
CA GLU A 128 -34.02 -9.53 -10.90
C GLU A 128 -35.42 -9.93 -10.40
N GLU A 129 -35.54 -10.47 -9.19
CA GLU A 129 -36.83 -10.87 -8.55
C GLU A 129 -37.53 -9.69 -7.86
N LEU A 130 -36.77 -8.70 -7.40
CA LEU A 130 -37.31 -7.49 -6.75
C LEU A 130 -37.65 -6.36 -7.74
N ALA A 131 -37.31 -6.52 -9.02
CA ALA A 131 -37.64 -5.53 -10.03
C ALA A 131 -39.07 -5.78 -10.54
N PRO A 132 -39.98 -4.78 -10.48
CA PRO A 132 -41.25 -4.89 -11.16
C PRO A 132 -40.98 -5.18 -12.64
N ALA A 133 -41.68 -6.16 -13.20
CA ALA A 133 -41.78 -6.30 -14.64
C ALA A 133 -42.19 -4.94 -15.27
N ALA A 134 -41.70 -4.70 -16.49
CA ALA A 134 -42.04 -3.61 -17.41
C ALA A 134 -41.08 -2.40 -17.47
N HIS A 135 -40.69 -2.09 -18.72
CA HIS A 135 -39.96 -0.93 -19.27
C HIS A 135 -38.45 -1.12 -19.53
N GLY A 136 -38.10 -1.55 -20.76
CA GLY A 136 -36.76 -1.34 -21.36
C GLY A 136 -35.87 -2.57 -21.56
N ILE A 137 -36.38 -3.80 -21.47
CA ILE A 137 -35.63 -5.01 -21.88
C ILE A 137 -36.01 -5.35 -23.33
N ILE A 138 -35.03 -5.31 -24.23
CA ILE A 138 -35.19 -5.57 -25.66
C ILE A 138 -34.18 -6.64 -26.03
N GLU A 139 -34.64 -7.73 -26.67
CA GLU A 139 -33.80 -8.90 -27.01
C GLU A 139 -32.98 -9.46 -25.82
N GLY A 140 -33.53 -9.39 -24.60
CA GLY A 140 -32.85 -9.83 -23.38
C GLY A 140 -31.76 -8.88 -22.86
N VAL A 141 -31.59 -7.70 -23.48
CA VAL A 141 -30.70 -6.63 -23.06
C VAL A 141 -31.51 -5.51 -22.40
N ARG A 142 -31.13 -5.09 -21.20
CA ARG A 142 -31.74 -3.92 -20.55
C ARG A 142 -31.13 -2.64 -21.11
N VAL A 143 -31.86 -1.95 -21.98
CA VAL A 143 -31.43 -0.69 -22.60
C VAL A 143 -31.54 0.46 -21.61
N ILE A 144 -30.45 1.19 -21.44
CA ILE A 144 -30.37 2.39 -20.60
C ILE A 144 -30.54 3.61 -21.52
N TRP A 145 -31.47 4.48 -21.18
CA TRP A 145 -31.76 5.69 -21.94
C TRP A 145 -31.04 6.88 -21.30
N ALA A 146 -30.25 7.61 -22.09
CA ALA A 146 -29.60 8.85 -21.65
C ALA A 146 -30.58 10.05 -21.73
N SER A 147 -31.43 10.05 -22.75
CA SER A 147 -32.57 10.95 -22.94
C SER A 147 -33.67 10.19 -23.70
N PRO A 148 -34.91 10.68 -23.74
CA PRO A 148 -35.97 10.05 -24.54
C PRO A 148 -35.49 9.88 -26.00
N GLY A 149 -35.59 8.66 -26.54
CA GLY A 149 -35.13 8.33 -27.90
C GLY A 149 -33.62 8.11 -28.06
N ARG A 150 -32.79 8.36 -27.03
CA ARG A 150 -31.33 8.20 -27.09
C ARG A 150 -30.83 7.16 -26.09
N ALA A 151 -30.32 6.04 -26.60
CA ALA A 151 -29.73 5.00 -25.76
C ALA A 151 -28.29 5.34 -25.36
N ALA A 152 -27.95 5.04 -24.10
CA ALA A 152 -26.58 5.00 -23.59
C ALA A 152 -25.94 3.67 -24.01
N ARG A 153 -25.38 3.63 -25.22
CA ARG A 153 -24.86 2.41 -25.88
C ARG A 153 -23.81 1.69 -25.04
N ASP A 154 -22.76 2.41 -24.63
CA ASP A 154 -21.65 1.84 -23.89
C ASP A 154 -22.04 1.37 -22.49
N GLU A 155 -22.91 2.10 -21.83
CA GLU A 155 -23.39 1.72 -20.50
C GLU A 155 -24.30 0.49 -20.57
N THR A 156 -25.18 0.44 -21.56
CA THR A 156 -26.04 -0.72 -21.84
C THR A 156 -25.20 -1.96 -22.12
N ALA A 157 -24.23 -1.83 -23.03
CA ALA A 157 -23.29 -2.88 -23.40
C ALA A 157 -22.48 -3.39 -22.20
N PHE A 158 -21.93 -2.46 -21.39
CA PHE A 158 -21.13 -2.79 -20.22
C PHE A 158 -21.96 -3.48 -19.13
N ARG A 159 -23.17 -2.97 -18.83
CA ARG A 159 -24.04 -3.60 -17.82
C ARG A 159 -24.51 -4.98 -18.27
N HIS A 160 -24.84 -5.15 -19.56
CA HIS A 160 -25.20 -6.46 -20.09
C HIS A 160 -24.05 -7.45 -19.96
N ALA A 161 -22.83 -7.06 -20.37
CA ALA A 161 -21.64 -7.89 -20.22
C ALA A 161 -21.35 -8.26 -18.75
N LEU A 162 -21.56 -7.32 -17.81
CA LEU A 162 -21.38 -7.56 -16.39
C LEU A 162 -22.40 -8.57 -15.84
N THR A 163 -23.68 -8.44 -16.21
CA THR A 163 -24.74 -9.38 -15.82
C THR A 163 -24.47 -10.77 -16.38
N THR A 164 -24.13 -10.89 -17.67
CA THR A 164 -23.79 -12.18 -18.29
C THR A 164 -22.57 -12.82 -17.61
N ALA A 165 -21.55 -12.03 -17.27
CA ALA A 165 -20.37 -12.55 -16.58
C ALA A 165 -20.68 -13.02 -15.15
N HIS A 166 -21.55 -12.35 -14.41
CA HIS A 166 -22.03 -12.84 -13.10
C HIS A 166 -22.82 -14.14 -13.24
N ARG A 167 -23.68 -14.27 -14.27
CA ARG A 167 -24.38 -15.53 -14.58
C ARG A 167 -23.42 -16.67 -14.89
N MET A 168 -22.40 -16.41 -15.72
CA MET A 168 -21.34 -17.40 -16.01
C MET A 168 -20.63 -17.84 -14.74
N ARG A 169 -20.33 -16.91 -13.82
CA ARG A 169 -19.72 -17.25 -12.53
C ARG A 169 -20.65 -18.10 -11.66
N ALA A 170 -21.93 -17.76 -11.58
CA ALA A 170 -22.93 -18.53 -10.83
C ALA A 170 -23.11 -19.94 -11.39
N ALA A 171 -23.06 -20.10 -12.72
CA ALA A 171 -23.10 -21.38 -13.41
C ALA A 171 -21.79 -22.19 -13.34
N GLY A 172 -20.72 -21.63 -12.74
CA GLY A 172 -19.41 -22.29 -12.66
C GLY A 172 -18.61 -22.30 -13.98
N GLU A 173 -19.05 -21.55 -14.99
CA GLU A 173 -18.34 -21.45 -16.26
C GLU A 173 -17.06 -20.60 -16.17
N ALA A 174 -16.07 -20.92 -17.01
CA ALA A 174 -14.86 -20.12 -17.12
C ALA A 174 -15.16 -18.72 -17.71
N LEU A 175 -14.79 -17.67 -16.98
CA LEU A 175 -14.87 -16.27 -17.40
C LEU A 175 -13.84 -15.94 -18.49
N LYS A 176 -14.08 -16.41 -19.71
CA LYS A 176 -13.26 -16.14 -20.89
C LYS A 176 -13.54 -14.73 -21.44
N ASP A 177 -12.49 -14.03 -21.86
CA ASP A 177 -12.61 -12.68 -22.43
C ASP A 177 -13.50 -12.64 -23.66
N ALA A 178 -13.38 -13.62 -24.56
CA ALA A 178 -14.22 -13.72 -25.76
C ALA A 178 -15.71 -13.67 -25.42
N LYS A 179 -16.18 -14.51 -24.48
CA LYS A 179 -17.60 -14.55 -24.08
C LYS A 179 -18.10 -13.23 -23.48
N ILE A 180 -17.22 -12.50 -22.77
CA ILE A 180 -17.56 -11.19 -22.18
C ILE A 180 -17.63 -10.12 -23.29
N ILE A 181 -16.71 -10.18 -24.25
CA ILE A 181 -16.71 -9.30 -25.43
C ILE A 181 -17.96 -9.55 -26.28
N ASP A 182 -18.31 -10.80 -26.55
CA ASP A 182 -19.52 -11.16 -27.30
C ASP A 182 -20.78 -10.61 -26.63
N ALA A 183 -20.85 -10.68 -25.30
CA ALA A 183 -21.96 -10.10 -24.54
C ALA A 183 -21.99 -8.57 -24.65
N TYR A 184 -20.84 -7.91 -24.56
CA TYR A 184 -20.75 -6.47 -24.73
C TYR A 184 -21.21 -6.03 -26.14
N GLU A 185 -20.73 -6.71 -27.18
CA GLU A 185 -21.10 -6.40 -28.57
C GLU A 185 -22.59 -6.57 -28.82
N ARG A 186 -23.20 -7.65 -28.30
CA ARG A 186 -24.66 -7.84 -28.36
C ARG A 186 -25.39 -6.68 -27.69
N GLY A 187 -24.99 -6.30 -26.47
CA GLY A 187 -25.62 -5.20 -25.75
C GLY A 187 -25.49 -3.84 -26.47
N TYR A 188 -24.33 -3.60 -27.10
CA TYR A 188 -24.10 -2.39 -27.89
C TYR A 188 -24.98 -2.35 -29.15
N ASN A 189 -25.04 -3.46 -29.90
CA ASN A 189 -25.80 -3.54 -31.14
C ASN A 189 -27.31 -3.36 -30.89
N VAL A 190 -27.85 -3.94 -29.81
CA VAL A 190 -29.25 -3.74 -29.43
C VAL A 190 -29.50 -2.27 -29.05
N ALA A 191 -28.60 -1.65 -28.28
CA ALA A 191 -28.74 -0.24 -27.92
C ALA A 191 -28.63 0.69 -29.14
N GLN A 192 -27.77 0.35 -30.11
CA GLN A 192 -27.64 1.07 -31.38
C GLN A 192 -28.91 0.95 -32.23
N ALA A 193 -29.46 -0.26 -32.37
CA ALA A 193 -30.67 -0.48 -33.17
C ALA A 193 -31.89 0.29 -32.65
N VAL A 194 -32.01 0.39 -31.32
CA VAL A 194 -33.19 0.96 -30.67
C VAL A 194 -33.07 2.47 -30.41
N GLY A 195 -31.86 2.98 -30.14
CA GLY A 195 -31.65 4.35 -29.67
C GLY A 195 -30.39 5.01 -30.25
N ALA A 196 -30.11 4.76 -31.53
CA ALA A 196 -29.01 5.40 -32.27
C ALA A 196 -29.06 6.93 -32.21
N ASP A 197 -30.26 7.52 -32.29
CA ASP A 197 -30.44 8.98 -32.38
C ASP A 197 -29.61 9.58 -33.53
N SER A 198 -29.71 8.94 -34.71
CA SER A 198 -28.94 9.25 -35.93
C SER A 198 -27.40 9.21 -35.80
N ARG A 199 -26.86 8.65 -34.71
CA ARG A 199 -25.41 8.48 -34.54
C ARG A 199 -24.92 7.24 -35.27
N GLU A 200 -23.79 7.38 -35.95
CA GLU A 200 -23.09 6.24 -36.53
C GLU A 200 -22.61 5.26 -35.43
N PRO A 201 -22.48 3.96 -35.76
CA PRO A 201 -21.91 2.97 -34.85
C PRO A 201 -20.43 3.28 -34.55
N ASP A 202 -20.16 3.75 -33.33
CA ASP A 202 -18.80 3.99 -32.83
C ASP A 202 -18.40 2.90 -31.82
N MET A 203 -18.15 1.69 -32.32
CA MET A 203 -17.76 0.56 -31.48
C MET A 203 -16.28 0.67 -31.11
N PRO A 204 -15.90 0.51 -29.83
CA PRO A 204 -14.49 0.53 -29.43
C PRO A 204 -13.63 -0.51 -30.19
N PRO A 205 -12.35 -0.21 -30.46
CA PRO A 205 -11.45 -1.17 -31.11
C PRO A 205 -11.22 -2.41 -30.23
N MET A 206 -10.82 -3.53 -30.84
CA MET A 206 -10.68 -4.82 -30.15
C MET A 206 -9.74 -4.75 -28.93
N ARG A 207 -8.67 -3.94 -29.00
CA ARG A 207 -7.74 -3.70 -27.89
C ARG A 207 -8.45 -3.17 -26.64
N ASP A 208 -9.40 -2.27 -26.81
CA ASP A 208 -10.11 -1.63 -25.70
C ASP A 208 -11.21 -2.55 -25.16
N ARG A 209 -11.88 -3.31 -26.04
CA ARG A 209 -12.80 -4.39 -25.66
C ARG A 209 -12.11 -5.46 -24.80
N LEU A 210 -10.87 -5.85 -25.13
CA LEU A 210 -10.07 -6.76 -24.30
C LEU A 210 -9.75 -6.18 -22.92
N THR A 211 -9.39 -4.90 -22.85
CA THR A 211 -9.17 -4.20 -21.57
C THR A 211 -10.45 -4.14 -20.74
N MET A 212 -11.58 -3.84 -21.39
CA MET A 212 -12.90 -3.79 -20.76
C MET A 212 -13.31 -5.17 -20.22
N ALA A 213 -13.14 -6.25 -20.99
CA ALA A 213 -13.45 -7.60 -20.56
C ALA A 213 -12.64 -8.03 -19.32
N ARG A 214 -11.35 -7.68 -19.28
CA ARG A 214 -10.50 -7.88 -18.10
C ARG A 214 -11.01 -7.12 -16.88
N ARG A 215 -11.51 -5.89 -17.06
CA ARG A 215 -12.12 -5.10 -15.98
C ARG A 215 -13.42 -5.72 -15.48
N VAL A 216 -14.31 -6.12 -16.39
CA VAL A 216 -15.56 -6.83 -16.06
C VAL A 216 -15.26 -8.09 -15.25
N ARG A 217 -14.30 -8.91 -15.71
CA ARG A 217 -13.84 -10.09 -14.97
C ARG A 217 -13.31 -9.74 -13.58
N GLY A 218 -12.53 -8.67 -13.48
CA GLY A 218 -12.04 -8.15 -12.21
C GLY A 218 -13.16 -7.76 -11.24
N TYR A 219 -14.20 -7.09 -11.73
CA TYR A 219 -15.39 -6.73 -10.92
C TYR A 219 -16.15 -7.96 -10.46
N VAL A 220 -16.37 -8.91 -11.37
CA VAL A 220 -17.06 -10.15 -11.07
C VAL A 220 -16.31 -10.93 -10.01
N ILE A 221 -15.00 -11.16 -10.16
CA ILE A 221 -14.16 -11.86 -9.18
C ILE A 221 -14.19 -11.17 -7.81
N ALA A 222 -14.07 -9.83 -7.80
CA ALA A 222 -14.11 -9.03 -6.57
C ALA A 222 -15.49 -9.01 -5.89
N GLY A 223 -16.55 -9.53 -6.53
CA GLY A 223 -17.92 -9.52 -5.99
C GLY A 223 -18.61 -8.16 -6.06
N ASN A 224 -18.11 -7.26 -6.92
CA ASN A 224 -18.68 -5.92 -7.06
C ASN A 224 -19.87 -5.97 -8.03
N THR A 225 -21.07 -5.69 -7.54
CA THR A 225 -22.31 -5.76 -8.33
C THR A 225 -22.75 -4.42 -8.90
N ASN A 226 -22.13 -3.30 -8.49
CA ASN A 226 -22.46 -1.98 -9.00
C ASN A 226 -21.18 -1.14 -9.20
N PRO A 227 -20.85 -0.72 -10.43
CA PRO A 227 -19.68 0.11 -10.71
C PRO A 227 -19.85 1.57 -10.27
N SER A 228 -21.09 2.03 -10.04
CA SER A 228 -21.41 3.41 -9.62
C SER A 228 -21.34 3.63 -8.11
N SER A 229 -21.37 2.57 -7.31
CA SER A 229 -21.08 2.66 -5.89
C SER A 229 -19.56 2.69 -5.73
N ALA A 230 -19.01 3.87 -5.44
CA ALA A 230 -17.68 4.00 -4.85
C ALA A 230 -17.54 2.91 -3.80
N ALA A 231 -16.50 2.09 -3.95
CA ALA A 231 -16.28 0.91 -3.12
C ALA A 231 -16.63 1.23 -1.67
N ALA A 232 -17.62 0.54 -1.10
CA ALA A 232 -17.66 0.38 0.34
C ALA A 232 -16.30 -0.19 0.69
N SER A 233 -15.41 0.67 1.18
CA SER A 233 -14.02 0.33 1.39
C SER A 233 -14.05 -0.81 2.38
N THR A 234 -13.91 -2.04 1.88
CA THR A 234 -13.59 -3.16 2.75
C THR A 234 -12.31 -2.69 3.39
N THR A 235 -12.38 -2.32 4.68
CA THR A 235 -11.26 -1.80 5.45
C THR A 235 -10.17 -2.84 5.36
N ARG A 236 -9.30 -2.72 4.36
CA ARG A 236 -8.19 -3.63 4.18
C ARG A 236 -7.33 -3.37 5.40
N MET A 237 -7.27 -4.36 6.29
CA MET A 237 -6.38 -4.32 7.43
C MET A 237 -5.00 -3.84 6.97
N ASP A 238 -4.47 -2.85 7.67
CA ASP A 238 -3.16 -2.30 7.37
C ASP A 238 -2.10 -3.43 7.34
N SER A 239 -1.07 -3.23 6.52
CA SER A 239 0.08 -4.12 6.38
C SER A 239 0.64 -4.62 7.72
N ALA A 240 0.66 -3.79 8.76
CA ALA A 240 1.02 -4.17 10.12
C ALA A 240 0.04 -5.17 10.76
N GLY A 241 -1.28 -4.96 10.61
CA GLY A 241 -2.31 -5.88 11.09
C GLY A 241 -2.25 -7.23 10.37
N ARG A 242 -2.03 -7.22 9.04
CA ARG A 242 -1.82 -8.44 8.26
C ARG A 242 -0.56 -9.19 8.67
N LYS A 243 0.55 -8.49 8.92
CA LYS A 243 1.78 -9.11 9.43
C LYS A 243 1.59 -9.71 10.82
N ALA A 244 0.94 -8.99 11.74
CA ALA A 244 0.69 -9.46 13.10
C ALA A 244 -0.15 -10.74 13.12
N LEU A 245 -1.22 -10.78 12.32
CA LEU A 245 -2.05 -11.98 12.13
C LEU A 245 -1.30 -13.11 11.45
N ALA A 246 -0.51 -12.82 10.42
CA ALA A 246 0.33 -13.82 9.76
C ALA A 246 1.37 -14.42 10.72
N THR A 247 1.98 -13.63 11.60
CA THR A 247 2.93 -14.13 12.59
C THR A 247 2.24 -14.97 13.67
N LEU A 248 1.05 -14.58 14.14
CA LEU A 248 0.28 -15.33 15.13
C LEU A 248 -0.31 -16.65 14.57
N GLY A 249 -0.73 -16.66 13.31
CA GLY A 249 -1.29 -17.84 12.64
C GLY A 249 -0.25 -18.79 12.05
N SER A 250 0.99 -18.32 11.82
CA SER A 250 2.08 -19.13 11.28
C SER A 250 2.54 -20.22 12.25
N ARG A 251 3.10 -21.30 11.69
CA ARG A 251 3.68 -22.44 12.43
C ARG A 251 4.60 -21.98 13.57
N GLY A 252 5.41 -20.94 13.33
CA GLY A 252 6.33 -20.37 14.33
C GLY A 252 5.64 -19.68 15.52
N GLY A 253 4.53 -18.95 15.29
CA GLY A 253 3.75 -18.31 16.36
C GLY A 253 3.06 -19.34 17.26
N LYS A 254 2.46 -20.36 16.66
CA LYS A 254 1.86 -21.50 17.40
C LYS A 254 2.91 -22.27 18.21
N THR A 255 4.10 -22.50 17.64
CA THR A 255 5.19 -23.19 18.35
C THR A 255 5.79 -22.34 19.48
N ALA A 256 5.85 -21.00 19.32
CA ALA A 256 6.28 -20.11 20.39
C ALA A 256 5.27 -20.06 21.55
N ALA A 257 3.96 -20.14 21.26
CA ALA A 257 2.90 -20.19 22.27
C ALA A 257 3.00 -21.44 23.16
N LYS A 258 3.40 -22.60 22.61
CA LYS A 258 3.62 -23.84 23.37
C LYS A 258 4.64 -23.71 24.52
N ARG A 259 5.55 -22.73 24.47
CA ARG A 259 6.51 -22.45 25.58
C ARG A 259 5.82 -21.91 26.82
N TRP A 260 4.67 -21.28 26.65
CA TRP A 260 3.91 -20.59 27.70
C TRP A 260 2.71 -21.39 28.18
N GLU A 261 2.38 -22.49 27.51
CA GLU A 261 1.27 -23.39 27.86
C GLU A 261 1.62 -24.24 29.10
N ASP A 262 2.82 -24.84 29.11
CA ASP A 262 3.40 -25.47 30.31
C ASP A 262 4.88 -25.03 30.48
N PRO A 263 5.16 -24.18 31.48
CA PRO A 263 6.50 -23.71 31.79
C PRO A 263 7.53 -24.81 32.14
N ASN A 264 7.08 -26.00 32.53
CA ASN A 264 7.94 -27.11 32.96
C ASN A 264 8.05 -28.25 31.94
N SER A 265 7.35 -28.14 30.81
CA SER A 265 7.45 -29.10 29.71
C SER A 265 8.89 -29.30 29.24
N ASP A 266 9.20 -30.50 28.73
CA ASP A 266 10.51 -30.82 28.15
C ASP A 266 10.91 -29.84 27.05
N TYR A 267 9.94 -29.42 26.25
CA TYR A 267 10.13 -28.40 25.23
C TYR A 267 10.57 -27.05 25.84
N ALA A 268 9.87 -26.55 26.87
CA ALA A 268 10.23 -25.30 27.53
C ALA A 268 11.62 -25.38 28.20
N ARG A 269 11.93 -26.50 28.87
CA ARG A 269 13.25 -26.76 29.48
C ARG A 269 14.38 -26.75 28.45
N GLN A 270 14.21 -27.42 27.32
CA GLN A 270 15.20 -27.42 26.23
C GLN A 270 15.41 -26.02 25.63
N GLN A 271 14.34 -25.23 25.45
CA GLN A 271 14.47 -23.87 24.92
C GLN A 271 15.15 -22.92 25.92
N ARG A 272 14.87 -23.06 27.22
CA ARG A 272 15.58 -22.32 28.28
C ARG A 272 17.06 -22.68 28.29
N ALA A 273 17.41 -23.97 28.21
CA ALA A 273 18.80 -24.41 28.16
C ALA A 273 19.55 -23.80 26.95
N LYS A 274 18.93 -23.78 25.76
CA LYS A 274 19.49 -23.12 24.57
C LYS A 274 19.68 -21.63 24.77
N LEU A 275 18.71 -20.95 25.40
CA LEU A 275 18.80 -19.52 25.70
C LEU A 275 19.92 -19.23 26.70
N THR A 276 20.05 -20.03 27.76
CA THR A 276 21.11 -19.93 28.76
C THR A 276 22.49 -20.10 28.12
N ALA A 277 22.67 -21.13 27.29
CA ALA A 277 23.92 -21.35 26.56
C ALA A 277 24.25 -20.17 25.62
N ALA A 278 23.25 -19.63 24.92
CA ALA A 278 23.44 -18.45 24.07
C ALA A 278 23.81 -17.20 24.89
N ASN A 279 23.19 -17.00 26.06
CA ASN A 279 23.52 -15.90 26.97
C ASN A 279 24.96 -16.02 27.51
N GLN A 280 25.39 -17.22 27.90
CA GLN A 280 26.76 -17.49 28.31
C GLN A 280 27.76 -17.16 27.20
N ARG A 281 27.49 -17.57 25.95
CA ARG A 281 28.33 -17.22 24.79
C ARG A 281 28.39 -15.71 24.55
N ARG A 282 27.26 -15.00 24.64
CA ARG A 282 27.22 -13.53 24.50
C ARG A 282 27.98 -12.83 25.61
N ALA A 283 27.90 -13.34 26.85
CA ALA A 283 28.67 -12.81 27.97
C ALA A 283 30.17 -12.98 27.74
N ALA A 284 30.61 -14.17 27.29
CA ALA A 284 32.00 -14.43 26.93
C ALA A 284 32.48 -13.51 25.79
N GLN A 285 31.70 -13.36 24.71
CA GLN A 285 32.00 -12.44 23.60
C GLN A 285 32.12 -10.98 24.05
N GLY A 286 31.24 -10.55 24.97
CA GLY A 286 31.32 -9.22 25.58
C GLY A 286 32.60 -9.04 26.42
N GLY A 287 33.01 -10.08 27.15
CA GLY A 287 34.29 -10.13 27.85
C GLY A 287 35.48 -10.02 26.90
N THR A 288 35.50 -10.80 25.82
CA THR A 288 36.56 -10.74 24.80
C THR A 288 36.64 -9.35 24.15
N SER A 289 35.49 -8.76 23.81
CA SER A 289 35.43 -7.42 23.20
C SER A 289 35.95 -6.35 24.16
N ARG A 290 35.59 -6.44 25.45
CA ARG A 290 36.11 -5.54 26.49
C ARG A 290 37.62 -5.71 26.65
N GLY A 291 38.12 -6.95 26.66
CA GLY A 291 39.55 -7.25 26.76
C GLY A 291 40.36 -6.67 25.60
N ARG A 292 39.85 -6.76 24.36
CA ARG A 292 40.49 -6.15 23.18
C ARG A 292 40.60 -4.62 23.30
N VAL A 293 39.53 -3.97 23.79
CA VAL A 293 39.55 -2.51 24.03
C VAL A 293 40.58 -2.15 25.09
N LEU A 294 40.61 -2.89 26.21
CA LEU A 294 41.57 -2.64 27.28
C LEU A 294 43.01 -2.80 26.78
N ALA A 295 43.32 -3.93 26.13
CA ALA A 295 44.65 -4.22 25.63
C ALA A 295 45.18 -3.13 24.70
N PHE A 296 44.35 -2.67 23.75
CA PHE A 296 44.73 -1.59 22.84
C PHE A 296 44.95 -0.26 23.56
N VAL A 297 44.06 0.11 24.49
CA VAL A 297 44.20 1.36 25.26
C VAL A 297 45.47 1.32 26.12
N SER A 298 45.73 0.22 26.83
CA SER A 298 46.92 0.08 27.66
C SER A 298 48.21 0.09 26.85
N GLN A 299 48.21 -0.56 25.68
CA GLN A 299 49.37 -0.61 24.81
C GLN A 299 49.70 0.76 24.23
N GLN A 300 48.70 1.47 23.69
CA GLN A 300 48.89 2.81 23.14
C GLN A 300 49.36 3.81 24.21
N TYR A 301 48.80 3.73 25.43
CA TYR A 301 49.25 4.56 26.53
C TYR A 301 50.70 4.26 26.94
N ALA A 302 51.09 2.98 26.97
CA ALA A 302 52.47 2.60 27.27
C ALA A 302 53.47 3.07 26.21
N GLU A 303 53.08 3.05 24.93
CA GLU A 303 53.94 3.44 23.80
C GLU A 303 54.04 4.97 23.61
N THR A 304 52.96 5.71 23.87
CA THR A 304 52.85 7.13 23.49
C THR A 304 52.59 8.09 24.66
N GLY A 305 52.24 7.56 25.84
CA GLY A 305 51.80 8.36 26.99
C GLY A 305 50.41 8.98 26.85
N ALA A 306 49.69 8.68 25.75
CA ALA A 306 48.38 9.26 25.46
C ALA A 306 47.28 8.20 25.32
N VAL A 307 46.08 8.52 25.79
CA VAL A 307 44.92 7.64 25.67
C VAL A 307 44.32 7.76 24.26
N PRO A 308 44.11 6.65 23.52
CA PRO A 308 43.60 6.70 22.16
C PRO A 308 42.15 7.21 22.12
N SER A 309 41.83 7.93 21.03
CA SER A 309 40.49 8.41 20.78
C SER A 309 39.51 7.26 20.52
N ARG A 310 38.21 7.50 20.75
CA ARG A 310 37.17 6.51 20.45
C ARG A 310 37.17 6.06 18.99
N ALA A 311 37.56 6.93 18.06
CA ALA A 311 37.62 6.60 16.64
C ALA A 311 38.76 5.60 16.34
N GLN A 312 39.93 5.79 16.94
CA GLN A 312 41.06 4.86 16.83
C GLN A 312 40.73 3.49 17.43
N ILE A 313 40.09 3.47 18.61
CA ILE A 313 39.66 2.20 19.24
C ILE A 313 38.66 1.45 18.35
N MET A 314 37.73 2.16 17.70
CA MET A 314 36.79 1.54 16.76
C MET A 314 37.50 0.97 15.54
N GLN A 315 38.48 1.70 15.00
CA GLN A 315 39.24 1.26 13.83
C GLN A 315 40.04 0.00 14.12
N GLU A 316 40.70 -0.07 15.28
CA GLU A 316 41.52 -1.22 15.66
C GLU A 316 40.67 -2.45 16.04
N THR A 317 39.63 -2.24 16.85
CA THR A 317 38.84 -3.37 17.38
C THR A 317 37.72 -3.83 16.46
N GLY A 318 37.38 -3.04 15.42
CA GLY A 318 36.22 -3.26 14.55
C GLY A 318 34.87 -3.10 15.25
N LEU A 319 34.86 -2.57 16.48
CA LEU A 319 33.64 -2.43 17.29
C LEU A 319 32.88 -1.14 16.94
N SER A 320 31.55 -1.19 17.07
CA SER A 320 30.72 0.00 16.89
C SER A 320 30.97 1.06 17.97
N LYS A 321 30.73 2.33 17.65
CA LYS A 321 30.86 3.47 18.59
C LYS A 321 30.13 3.26 19.91
N ARG A 322 28.92 2.68 19.85
CA ARG A 322 28.11 2.38 21.04
C ARG A 322 28.77 1.32 21.92
N MET A 323 29.32 0.27 21.30
CA MET A 323 29.97 -0.83 22.01
C MET A 323 31.28 -0.37 22.66
N VAL A 324 32.08 0.43 21.95
CA VAL A 324 33.30 1.05 22.49
C VAL A 324 32.98 1.95 23.69
N ALA A 325 31.98 2.82 23.58
CA ALA A 325 31.57 3.68 24.69
C ALA A 325 31.11 2.87 25.93
N TYR A 326 30.34 1.80 25.70
CA TYR A 326 29.90 0.91 26.77
C TYR A 326 31.08 0.19 27.47
N HIS A 327 32.04 -0.33 26.69
CA HIS A 327 33.21 -0.99 27.26
C HIS A 327 34.14 -0.02 27.99
N LEU A 328 34.38 1.17 27.45
CA LEU A 328 35.17 2.20 28.12
C LEU A 328 34.54 2.64 29.44
N ALA A 329 33.22 2.82 29.49
CA ALA A 329 32.52 3.12 30.74
C ALA A 329 32.68 1.99 31.77
N ALA A 330 32.53 0.73 31.33
CA ALA A 330 32.71 -0.42 32.21
C ALA A 330 34.17 -0.58 32.71
N LEU A 331 35.17 -0.28 31.86
CA LEU A 331 36.58 -0.33 32.24
C LEU A 331 36.96 0.82 33.17
N ARG A 332 36.38 2.01 32.95
CA ARG A 332 36.55 3.16 33.84
C ARG A 332 35.98 2.88 35.23
N ASN A 333 34.78 2.30 35.30
CA ASN A 333 34.16 1.93 36.58
C ASN A 333 34.91 0.81 37.33
N ALA A 334 35.80 0.09 36.63
CA ALA A 334 36.64 -0.94 37.20
C ALA A 334 38.07 -0.45 37.49
N ASP A 335 38.35 0.85 37.31
CA ASP A 335 39.68 1.48 37.47
C ASP A 335 40.79 0.80 36.65
N LEU A 336 40.42 0.25 35.48
CA LEU A 336 41.35 -0.44 34.58
C LEU A 336 41.87 0.45 33.43
N LEU A 337 41.46 1.71 33.38
CA LEU A 337 41.96 2.66 32.38
C LEU A 337 43.02 3.57 33.02
N PRO A 338 44.09 3.90 32.29
CA PRO A 338 45.02 4.94 32.73
C PRO A 338 44.27 6.28 32.87
N LEU A 339 44.62 7.03 33.92
CA LEU A 339 43.97 8.29 34.31
C LEU A 339 44.16 9.41 33.28
#